data_AF-A0A2V5YXV5-F1
#
_entry.id   AF-A0A2V5YXV5-F1
#
_cell.length_a   1.000
_cell.length_b   1.000
_cell.length_c   1.000
_cell.angle_alpha   90.00
_cell.angle_beta   90.00
_cell.angle_gamma   90.00
#
_symmetry.space_group_name_H-M   'P 1'
#
loop_
_entity.id
_entity.type
_entity.pdbx_description
1 polymer ?
#
loop_
_entity_poly.entity_id
_entity_poly.type
_entity_poly.pdbx_seq_one_letter_code
_entity_poly.pdbx_strand_id
1 'polypeptide(L)'
;MLHIYRQITGLKRCAPVVVAQKRENAERYPFEPVHILPKRRTHFLRRFWFRQLRDKPWQISDAERSELLSVLGETRAQLLHIYFGQIAVHLLPLIRAWKNPSIVSFHGADVMVDMNKSAYREATLQMLDAVKLVLVRSESLRRAIVDLGCE
;
A
#
# COMPACT_ATOMS: atom_id res chain seq x y z
N MET A 1 2.51 9.13 -13.04
CA MET A 1 1.23 8.43 -12.75
C MET A 1 0.65 7.65 -13.94
N LEU A 2 1.06 7.89 -15.20
CA LEU A 2 0.55 7.16 -16.36
C LEU A 2 0.66 5.62 -16.24
N HIS A 3 1.70 5.13 -15.56
CA HIS A 3 1.94 3.70 -15.37
C HIS A 3 0.85 2.99 -14.58
N ILE A 4 0.38 3.58 -13.46
CA ILE A 4 -0.68 3.00 -12.62
C ILE A 4 -2.01 3.02 -13.39
N TYR A 5 -2.33 4.14 -14.04
CA TYR A 5 -3.56 4.26 -14.85
C TYR A 5 -3.63 3.20 -15.96
N ARG A 6 -2.54 3.01 -16.71
CA ARG A 6 -2.46 1.96 -17.75
C ARG A 6 -2.55 0.55 -17.18
N GLN A 7 -1.96 0.31 -16.02
CA GLN A 7 -2.04 -1.00 -15.36
C GLN A 7 -3.46 -1.32 -14.93
N ILE A 8 -4.18 -0.35 -14.36
CA ILE A 8 -5.56 -0.53 -13.90
C ILE A 8 -6.50 -0.70 -15.10
N THR A 9 -6.43 0.20 -16.08
CA THR A 9 -7.31 0.17 -17.27
C THR A 9 -7.04 -0.98 -18.24
N GLY A 10 -5.84 -1.58 -18.17
CA GLY A 10 -5.46 -2.71 -19.02
C GLY A 10 -5.92 -4.08 -18.51
N LEU A 11 -6.51 -4.17 -17.31
CA LEU A 11 -6.95 -5.45 -16.74
C LEU A 11 -8.21 -5.96 -17.44
N LYS A 12 -8.10 -7.14 -18.06
CA LYS A 12 -9.23 -7.80 -18.76
C LYS A 12 -9.92 -8.90 -17.95
N ARG A 13 -9.24 -9.44 -16.94
CA ARG A 13 -9.72 -10.59 -16.13
C ARG A 13 -10.17 -10.18 -14.73
N CYS A 14 -9.94 -8.92 -14.35
CA CYS A 14 -10.31 -8.36 -13.07
C CYS A 14 -11.17 -7.12 -13.33
N ALA A 15 -12.13 -6.86 -12.44
CA ALA A 15 -12.87 -5.61 -12.39
C ALA A 15 -12.22 -4.71 -11.31
N PRO A 16 -11.31 -3.79 -11.68
CA PRO A 16 -10.61 -2.98 -10.70
C PRO A 16 -11.56 -2.00 -10.02
N VAL A 17 -11.35 -1.82 -8.72
CA VAL A 17 -11.92 -0.72 -7.92
C VAL A 17 -10.75 0.04 -7.30
N VAL A 18 -10.74 1.36 -7.41
CA VAL A 18 -9.64 2.18 -6.90
C VAL A 18 -10.05 2.84 -5.60
N VAL A 19 -9.24 2.65 -4.55
CA VAL A 19 -9.36 3.40 -3.31
C VAL A 19 -8.21 4.40 -3.24
N ALA A 20 -8.55 5.69 -3.12
CA ALA A 20 -7.57 6.77 -3.12
C ALA A 20 -7.88 7.81 -2.04
N GLN A 21 -6.88 8.58 -1.63
CA GLN A 21 -7.09 9.67 -0.65
C GLN A 21 -7.53 10.97 -1.31
N LYS A 22 -7.20 11.14 -2.59
CA LYS A 22 -7.53 12.30 -3.41
C LYS A 22 -7.64 11.85 -4.85
N ARG A 23 -8.54 12.48 -5.60
CA ARG A 23 -8.64 12.35 -7.06
C ARG A 23 -8.12 13.63 -7.70
N GLU A 24 -7.18 13.49 -8.63
CA GLU A 24 -6.58 14.61 -9.37
C GLU A 24 -6.56 14.30 -10.87
N ASN A 25 -6.69 15.33 -11.71
CA ASN A 25 -6.67 15.21 -13.16
C ASN A 25 -7.72 14.21 -13.72
N ALA A 26 -8.95 14.25 -13.21
CA ALA A 26 -10.01 13.30 -13.58
C ALA A 26 -10.31 13.29 -15.09
N GLU A 27 -10.25 14.44 -15.75
CA GLU A 27 -10.42 14.57 -17.21
C GLU A 27 -9.31 13.86 -18.00
N ARG A 28 -8.08 13.85 -17.48
CA ARG A 28 -6.92 13.22 -18.12
C ARG A 28 -6.84 11.72 -17.82
N TYR A 29 -7.40 11.29 -16.69
CA TYR A 29 -7.39 9.90 -16.22
C TYR A 29 -8.82 9.43 -15.87
N PRO A 30 -9.70 9.29 -16.87
CA PRO A 30 -11.07 8.85 -16.64
C PRO A 30 -11.08 7.39 -16.20
N PHE A 31 -11.55 7.14 -14.98
CA PHE A 31 -11.71 5.80 -14.44
C PHE A 31 -12.81 5.79 -13.38
N GLU A 32 -13.64 4.75 -13.39
CA GLU A 32 -14.61 4.42 -12.35
C GLU A 32 -14.64 2.89 -12.20
N PRO A 33 -14.89 2.36 -10.99
CA PRO A 33 -15.25 3.07 -9.75
C PRO A 33 -14.05 3.53 -8.91
N VAL A 34 -14.12 4.77 -8.39
CA VAL A 34 -13.15 5.35 -7.45
C VAL A 34 -13.78 5.71 -6.10
N HIS A 35 -13.30 5.11 -5.01
CA HIS A 35 -13.65 5.48 -3.64
C HIS A 35 -12.61 6.43 -3.05
N ILE A 36 -13.05 7.61 -2.59
CA ILE A 36 -12.16 8.62 -2.00
C ILE A 36 -12.27 8.55 -0.48
N LEU A 37 -11.20 8.10 0.18
CA LEU A 37 -11.08 8.06 1.65
C LEU A 37 -10.05 9.12 2.09
N PRO A 38 -10.49 10.38 2.35
CA PRO A 38 -9.57 11.46 2.66
C PRO A 38 -8.84 11.21 3.98
N LYS A 39 -7.54 11.53 4.02
CA LYS A 39 -6.77 11.49 5.27
C LYS A 39 -7.40 12.42 6.31
N ARG A 40 -7.65 11.90 7.50
CA ARG A 40 -8.12 12.71 8.63
C ARG A 40 -7.05 13.75 9.00
N ARG A 41 -7.44 14.99 9.33
CA ARG A 41 -6.51 16.12 9.58
C ARG A 41 -5.45 15.86 10.67
N THR A 42 -5.71 14.93 11.60
CA THR A 42 -4.76 14.46 12.63
C THR A 42 -3.61 13.62 12.07
N HIS A 43 -3.67 13.22 10.81
CA HIS A 43 -2.65 12.45 10.09
C HIS A 43 -1.29 13.17 10.07
N PHE A 44 -1.26 14.49 9.90
CA PHE A 44 0.00 15.24 9.83
C PHE A 44 0.71 15.30 11.19
N LEU A 45 -0.06 15.53 12.27
CA LEU A 45 0.45 15.55 13.64
C LEU A 45 0.97 14.18 14.09
N ARG A 46 0.26 13.10 13.75
CA ARG A 46 0.73 11.73 13.99
C ARG A 46 1.96 11.39 13.17
N ARG A 47 1.99 11.70 11.87
CA ARG A 47 3.17 11.48 11.02
C ARG A 47 4.40 12.18 11.58
N PHE A 48 4.25 13.38 12.10
CA PHE A 48 5.33 14.13 12.75
C PHE A 48 5.80 13.46 14.05
N TRP A 49 4.86 13.05 14.93
CA TRP A 49 5.17 12.34 16.18
C TRP A 49 5.87 10.99 15.96
N PHE A 50 5.41 10.18 15.01
CA PHE A 50 6.05 8.91 14.66
C PHE A 50 7.40 9.11 13.98
N ARG A 51 7.61 10.22 13.24
CA ARG A 51 8.91 10.52 12.64
C ARG A 51 9.95 11.00 13.67
N GLN A 52 9.53 11.63 14.77
CA GLN A 52 10.44 12.24 15.75
C GLN A 52 10.61 11.49 17.07
N LEU A 53 9.64 10.70 17.54
CA LEU A 53 9.63 10.20 18.92
C LEU A 53 9.52 8.67 19.06
N ARG A 54 9.18 7.94 18.00
CA ARG A 54 9.04 6.48 18.03
C ARG A 54 9.66 5.94 16.76
N ASP A 55 10.78 5.25 16.85
CA ASP A 55 11.49 4.59 15.75
C ASP A 55 10.67 3.53 14.98
N LYS A 56 9.34 3.53 15.10
CA LYS A 56 8.40 2.61 14.45
C LYS A 56 7.72 3.29 13.25
N PRO A 57 7.49 2.55 12.15
CA PRO A 57 6.72 3.07 11.04
C PRO A 57 5.32 3.45 11.49
N TRP A 58 4.84 4.58 10.98
CA TRP A 58 3.46 4.98 11.15
C TRP A 58 2.52 3.87 10.65
N GLN A 59 1.45 3.57 11.36
CA GLN A 59 0.42 2.61 10.93
C GLN A 59 -0.93 3.31 10.85
N ILE A 60 -1.80 2.82 9.97
CA ILE A 60 -3.17 3.33 9.88
C ILE A 60 -3.92 3.16 11.20
N SER A 61 -4.84 4.09 11.48
CA SER A 61 -5.72 4.00 12.64
C SER A 61 -6.79 2.91 12.48
N ASP A 62 -7.40 2.47 13.58
CA ASP A 62 -8.51 1.50 13.54
C ASP A 62 -9.71 2.03 12.73
N ALA A 63 -9.96 3.35 12.77
CA ALA A 63 -11.01 3.98 11.97
C ALA A 63 -10.70 3.90 10.46
N GLU A 64 -9.49 4.25 10.04
CA GLU A 64 -9.05 4.11 8.65
C GLU A 64 -9.09 2.64 8.20
N ARG A 65 -8.68 1.70 9.07
CA ARG A 65 -8.77 0.26 8.80
C ARG A 65 -10.22 -0.18 8.59
N SER A 66 -11.13 0.23 9.48
CA SER A 66 -12.55 -0.13 9.40
C SER A 66 -13.20 0.40 8.12
N GLU A 67 -12.86 1.64 7.74
CA GLU A 67 -13.37 2.27 6.51
C GLU A 67 -12.86 1.55 5.26
N LEU A 68 -11.57 1.19 5.23
CA LEU A 68 -10.99 0.37 4.16
C LEU A 68 -11.63 -1.02 4.07
N LEU A 69 -11.85 -1.69 5.21
CA LEU A 69 -12.55 -2.98 5.26
C LEU A 69 -14.00 -2.87 4.77
N SER A 70 -14.71 -1.77 5.07
CA SER A 70 -16.07 -1.52 4.57
C SER A 70 -16.07 -1.47 3.05
N VAL A 71 -15.18 -0.66 2.45
CA VAL A 71 -15.08 -0.56 0.98
C VAL A 71 -14.74 -1.92 0.36
N LEU A 72 -13.81 -2.68 0.94
CA LEU A 72 -13.48 -4.03 0.46
C LEU A 72 -14.67 -4.99 0.54
N GLY A 73 -15.50 -4.88 1.58
CA GLY A 73 -16.72 -5.66 1.75
C GLY A 73 -17.83 -5.28 0.76
N GLU A 74 -18.13 -4.00 0.64
CA GLU A 74 -19.14 -3.44 -0.27
C GLU A 74 -18.84 -3.77 -1.74
N THR A 75 -17.57 -3.68 -2.12
CA THR A 75 -17.10 -4.00 -3.48
C THR A 75 -16.92 -5.50 -3.72
N ARG A 76 -17.12 -6.33 -2.68
CA ARG A 76 -16.86 -7.79 -2.69
C ARG A 76 -15.46 -8.12 -3.20
N ALA A 77 -14.48 -7.30 -2.85
CA ALA A 77 -13.11 -7.40 -3.33
C ALA A 77 -12.51 -8.78 -3.01
N GLN A 78 -11.86 -9.38 -4.01
CA GLN A 78 -11.18 -10.68 -3.88
C GLN A 78 -9.65 -10.55 -3.82
N LEU A 79 -9.12 -9.37 -4.18
CA LEU A 79 -7.70 -9.09 -4.25
C LEU A 79 -7.43 -7.63 -3.91
N LEU A 80 -6.47 -7.37 -3.02
CA LEU A 80 -6.01 -6.02 -2.68
C LEU A 80 -4.64 -5.82 -3.32
N HIS A 81 -4.52 -4.82 -4.20
CA HIS A 81 -3.23 -4.47 -4.79
C HIS A 81 -2.76 -3.10 -4.29
N ILE A 82 -1.63 -3.09 -3.59
CA ILE A 82 -1.00 -1.87 -3.07
C ILE A 82 0.17 -1.50 -3.98
N TYR A 83 0.07 -0.37 -4.67
CA TYR A 83 1.06 0.03 -5.69
C TYR A 83 2.37 0.59 -5.15
N PHE A 84 2.51 0.81 -3.84
CA PHE A 84 3.71 1.39 -3.24
C PHE A 84 4.12 0.60 -2.00
N GLY A 85 5.33 0.07 -1.98
CA GLY A 85 5.83 -0.77 -0.89
C GLY A 85 5.82 -0.07 0.47
N GLN A 86 6.20 1.20 0.52
CA GLN A 86 6.18 1.99 1.77
C GLN A 86 4.77 2.14 2.34
N ILE A 87 3.78 2.31 1.46
CA ILE A 87 2.38 2.39 1.86
C ILE A 87 1.90 1.03 2.38
N ALA A 88 2.36 -0.07 1.80
CA ALA A 88 2.02 -1.40 2.27
C ALA A 88 2.47 -1.64 3.73
N VAL A 89 3.66 -1.15 4.12
CA VAL A 89 4.13 -1.22 5.52
C VAL A 89 3.16 -0.49 6.46
N HIS A 90 2.66 0.68 6.05
CA HIS A 90 1.66 1.43 6.82
C HIS A 90 0.29 0.73 6.88
N LEU A 91 -0.06 -0.02 5.83
CA LEU A 91 -1.29 -0.80 5.70
C LEU A 91 -1.19 -2.20 6.32
N LEU A 92 -0.07 -2.57 6.97
CA LEU A 92 0.09 -3.88 7.61
C LEU A 92 -1.10 -4.30 8.50
N PRO A 93 -1.70 -3.42 9.32
CA PRO A 93 -2.90 -3.79 10.10
C PRO A 93 -4.11 -4.16 9.24
N LEU A 94 -4.27 -3.56 8.06
CA LEU A 94 -5.32 -3.93 7.10
C LEU A 94 -5.00 -5.26 6.44
N ILE A 95 -3.76 -5.44 5.97
CA ILE A 95 -3.30 -6.67 5.30
C ILE A 95 -3.53 -7.88 6.21
N ARG A 96 -3.20 -7.76 7.50
CA ARG A 96 -3.42 -8.83 8.49
C ARG A 96 -4.89 -9.07 8.82
N ALA A 97 -5.72 -8.03 8.81
CA ALA A 97 -7.13 -8.15 9.18
C ALA A 97 -7.99 -8.67 8.02
N TRP A 98 -7.57 -8.45 6.79
CA TRP A 98 -8.32 -8.82 5.60
C TRP A 98 -7.96 -10.23 5.12
N LYS A 99 -8.95 -11.11 5.04
CA LYS A 99 -8.75 -12.54 4.81
C LYS A 99 -8.32 -12.90 3.37
N ASN A 100 -8.51 -11.98 2.43
CA ASN A 100 -8.24 -12.22 1.02
C ASN A 100 -6.80 -11.84 0.66
N PRO A 101 -6.25 -12.40 -0.44
CA PRO A 101 -4.87 -12.15 -0.83
C PRO A 101 -4.57 -10.66 -1.06
N SER A 102 -3.46 -10.20 -0.49
CA SER A 102 -2.90 -8.89 -0.75
C SER A 102 -1.64 -9.01 -1.61
N ILE A 103 -1.47 -8.13 -2.60
CA ILE A 103 -0.31 -8.04 -3.49
C ILE A 103 0.29 -6.65 -3.33
N VAL A 104 1.62 -6.56 -3.37
CA VAL A 104 2.34 -5.29 -3.28
C VAL A 104 3.25 -5.11 -4.49
N SER A 105 3.20 -3.94 -5.11
CA SER A 105 4.22 -3.52 -6.07
C SER A 105 5.27 -2.65 -5.39
N PHE A 106 6.53 -2.91 -5.69
CA PHE A 106 7.63 -2.03 -5.36
C PHE A 106 8.13 -1.32 -6.62
N HIS A 107 8.33 -0.03 -6.46
CA HIS A 107 8.97 0.85 -7.43
C HIS A 107 10.30 1.35 -6.86
N GLY A 108 11.24 1.80 -7.71
CA GLY A 108 12.62 2.07 -7.29
C GLY A 108 12.78 3.06 -6.11
N ALA A 109 11.81 3.95 -5.89
CA ALA A 109 11.80 4.87 -4.75
C ALA A 109 11.38 4.21 -3.42
N ASP A 110 10.73 3.04 -3.46
CA ASP A 110 10.14 2.40 -2.30
C ASP A 110 11.16 1.69 -1.42
N VAL A 111 12.23 1.15 -2.02
CA VAL A 111 13.20 0.27 -1.34
C VAL A 111 14.29 1.03 -0.57
N MET A 112 14.42 2.34 -0.76
CA MET A 112 15.55 3.11 -0.19
C MET A 112 15.23 3.97 1.04
N VAL A 113 13.98 4.05 1.49
CA VAL A 113 13.63 4.92 2.64
C VAL A 113 13.65 4.10 3.93
N ASP A 114 14.54 4.51 4.84
CA ASP A 114 14.57 4.12 6.25
C ASP A 114 14.85 2.63 6.59
N MET A 115 15.37 1.81 5.67
CA MET A 115 15.81 0.43 5.95
C MET A 115 16.90 0.33 7.04
N ASN A 116 17.64 1.41 7.29
CA ASN A 116 18.65 1.48 8.35
C ASN A 116 18.04 1.52 9.76
N LYS A 117 16.72 1.77 9.89
CA LYS A 117 16.03 1.78 11.18
C LYS A 117 15.46 0.40 11.47
N SER A 118 15.90 -0.21 12.56
CA SER A 118 15.56 -1.60 12.93
C SER A 118 14.05 -1.86 12.95
N ALA A 119 13.26 -0.95 13.53
CA ALA A 119 11.81 -1.13 13.62
C ALA A 119 11.07 -0.89 12.29
N TYR A 120 11.62 -0.09 11.36
CA TYR A 120 11.08 0.01 10.01
C TYR A 120 11.37 -1.26 9.20
N ARG A 121 12.59 -1.80 9.34
CA ARG A 121 12.99 -3.09 8.76
C ARG A 121 12.08 -4.21 9.26
N GLU A 122 11.85 -4.32 10.57
CA GLU A 122 10.99 -5.34 11.16
C GLU A 122 9.56 -5.28 10.60
N ALA A 123 8.94 -4.10 10.55
CA ALA A 123 7.60 -3.96 9.99
C ALA A 123 7.55 -4.27 8.48
N THR A 124 8.64 -4.01 7.77
CA THR A 124 8.76 -4.36 6.34
C THR A 124 8.79 -5.87 6.16
N LEU A 125 9.56 -6.59 6.97
CA LEU A 125 9.58 -8.06 6.93
C LEU A 125 8.21 -8.65 7.27
N GLN A 126 7.57 -8.12 8.32
CA GLN A 126 6.21 -8.53 8.68
C GLN A 126 5.19 -8.27 7.58
N MET A 127 5.38 -7.22 6.77
CA MET A 127 4.53 -6.94 5.62
C MET A 127 4.82 -7.88 4.46
N LEU A 128 6.09 -8.15 4.16
CA LEU A 128 6.50 -9.09 3.12
C LEU A 128 5.97 -10.50 3.41
N ASP A 129 6.03 -10.95 4.65
CA ASP A 129 5.48 -12.24 5.11
C ASP A 129 3.95 -12.31 5.00
N ALA A 130 3.26 -11.18 5.22
CA ALA A 130 1.80 -11.13 5.23
C ALA A 130 1.17 -11.04 3.82
N VAL A 131 1.94 -10.69 2.78
CA VAL A 131 1.41 -10.50 1.42
C VAL A 131 1.60 -11.77 0.58
N LYS A 132 0.67 -12.02 -0.33
CA LYS A 132 0.69 -13.23 -1.18
C LYS A 132 1.71 -13.14 -2.30
N LEU A 133 1.96 -11.94 -2.81
CA LEU A 133 2.87 -11.73 -3.93
C LEU A 133 3.48 -10.33 -3.86
N VAL A 134 4.78 -10.27 -4.15
CA VAL A 134 5.54 -9.04 -4.31
C VAL A 134 5.94 -8.87 -5.78
N LEU A 135 5.54 -7.75 -6.38
CA LEU A 135 5.86 -7.39 -7.76
C LEU A 135 6.97 -6.34 -7.75
N VAL A 136 8.02 -6.57 -8.54
CA VAL A 136 9.17 -5.67 -8.66
C VAL A 136 9.38 -5.26 -10.11
N ARG A 137 9.96 -4.07 -10.31
CA ARG A 137 10.19 -3.48 -11.65
C ARG A 137 11.58 -3.76 -12.23
N SER A 138 12.51 -4.31 -11.45
CA SER A 138 13.88 -4.63 -11.90
C SER A 138 14.48 -5.77 -11.09
N GLU A 139 15.46 -6.47 -11.67
CA GLU A 139 16.24 -7.50 -10.98
C GLU A 139 17.10 -6.94 -9.82
N SER A 140 17.53 -5.67 -9.91
CA SER A 140 18.22 -5.03 -8.78
C SER A 140 17.29 -4.88 -7.57
N LEU A 141 16.03 -4.49 -7.80
CA LEU A 141 15.02 -4.34 -6.76
C LEU A 141 14.61 -5.70 -6.19
N ARG A 142 14.50 -6.70 -7.07
CA ARG A 142 14.26 -8.09 -6.68
C ARG A 142 15.32 -8.56 -5.69
N ARG A 143 16.60 -8.44 -6.05
CA ARG A 143 17.72 -8.81 -5.18
C ARG A 143 17.66 -8.07 -3.85
N ALA A 144 17.48 -6.76 -3.86
CA ALA A 144 17.39 -5.98 -2.63
C ALA A 144 16.24 -6.44 -1.70
N ILE A 145 15.09 -6.83 -2.24
CA ILE A 145 13.94 -7.31 -1.45
C ILE A 145 14.15 -8.75 -0.97
N VAL A 146 14.80 -9.59 -1.78
CA VAL A 146 15.21 -10.95 -1.38
C VAL A 146 16.24 -10.89 -0.26
N ASP A 147 17.26 -10.04 -0.39
CA ASP A 147 18.30 -9.83 0.63
C ASP A 147 17.73 -9.28 1.95
N LEU A 148 16.57 -8.62 1.90
CA LEU A 148 15.84 -8.21 3.10
C LEU A 148 15.19 -9.41 3.81
N GLY A 149 14.73 -10.42 3.07
CA GLY A 149 14.08 -11.62 3.59
C GLY A 149 12.75 -11.98 2.93
N CYS A 150 12.48 -11.47 1.72
CA CYS A 150 11.35 -11.93 0.90
C CYS A 150 11.75 -13.19 0.11
N GLU A 151 10.99 -14.27 0.24
CA GLU A 151 11.19 -15.50 -0.55
C GLU A 151 10.63 -15.39 -1.98
#